data_AF-U9T206-F1
#
_entry.id   AF-U9T206-F1
#
_cell.length_a   1.000
_cell.length_b   1.000
_cell.length_c   1.000
_cell.angle_alpha   90.00
_cell.angle_beta   90.00
_cell.angle_gamma   90.00
#
_symmetry.space_group_name_H-M   'P 1'
#
loop_
_entity.id
_entity.type
_entity.pdbx_description
1 polymer ?
#
loop_
_entity_poly.entity_id
_entity_poly.type
_entity_poly.pdbx_seq_one_letter_code
_entity_poly.pdbx_strand_id
1 'polypeptide(L)'
;MPCQLPYDCLIDIFEYLNDDKNTLYSCLLVNSLWCVIAVRILWRDVWKFYEYHRPHTILLSIINTLIAFLPKKSKRFLHKNGITIPIQKRPLFNYASFCKIISIDKIVVMTRRTLDKQQSIISKDLENVKYLSQEILKMFMNQISSLKALEEQKSV
;
A
#
# COMPACT_ATOMS: atom_id res chain seq x y z
N MET A 1 15.37 -8.79 -35.39
CA MET A 1 14.47 -8.09 -34.44
C MET A 1 14.62 -8.76 -33.08
N PRO A 2 14.77 -8.02 -31.97
CA PRO A 2 14.81 -8.66 -30.66
C PRO A 2 13.46 -9.32 -30.39
N CYS A 3 13.45 -10.64 -30.15
CA CYS A 3 12.26 -11.37 -29.75
C CYS A 3 11.78 -10.84 -28.40
N GLN A 4 10.70 -10.07 -28.40
CA GLN A 4 10.04 -9.67 -27.17
C GLN A 4 9.16 -10.82 -26.70
N LEU A 5 9.36 -11.27 -25.46
CA LEU A 5 8.46 -12.24 -24.83
C LEU A 5 7.03 -11.67 -24.80
N PRO A 6 6.02 -12.48 -25.10
CA PRO A 6 4.63 -12.09 -24.93
C PRO A 6 4.36 -11.63 -23.49
N TYR A 7 3.41 -10.71 -23.34
CA TYR A 7 3.06 -10.13 -22.06
C TYR A 7 2.67 -11.18 -21.01
N ASP A 8 1.86 -12.15 -21.41
CA ASP A 8 1.37 -13.21 -20.52
C ASP A 8 2.52 -14.10 -20.03
N CYS A 9 3.47 -14.44 -20.92
CA CYS A 9 4.66 -15.18 -20.53
C CYS A 9 5.54 -14.40 -19.53
N LEU A 10 5.64 -13.08 -19.68
CA LEU A 10 6.38 -12.24 -18.72
C LEU A 10 5.69 -12.20 -17.35
N ILE A 11 4.35 -12.19 -17.31
CA ILE A 11 3.61 -12.30 -16.04
C ILE A 11 3.97 -13.62 -15.36
N ASP A 12 3.87 -14.73 -16.08
CA ASP A 12 4.14 -16.06 -15.52
C ASP A 12 5.56 -16.17 -14.98
N ILE A 13 6.55 -15.67 -15.72
CA ILE A 13 7.96 -15.61 -15.26
C ILE A 13 8.07 -14.82 -13.95
N PHE A 14 7.43 -13.66 -13.86
CA PHE A 14 7.55 -12.82 -12.68
C PHE A 14 6.75 -13.37 -11.49
N GLU A 15 5.72 -14.19 -11.70
CA GLU A 15 5.03 -14.88 -10.60
C GLU A 15 5.99 -15.80 -9.82
N TYR A 16 6.94 -16.45 -10.49
CA TYR A 16 8.00 -17.21 -9.83
C TYR A 16 8.94 -16.33 -8.98
N LEU A 17 8.99 -15.03 -9.25
CA LEU A 17 9.79 -14.06 -8.50
C LEU A 17 9.05 -13.43 -7.32
N ASN A 18 7.81 -13.85 -7.03
CA ASN A 18 6.96 -13.19 -6.03
C ASN A 18 7.61 -13.05 -4.64
N ASP A 19 8.41 -14.04 -4.23
CA ASP A 19 9.13 -14.02 -2.95
C ASP A 19 10.56 -13.43 -3.07
N ASP A 20 11.12 -13.31 -4.28
CA ASP A 20 12.39 -12.62 -4.54
C ASP A 20 12.16 -11.13 -4.84
N LYS A 21 11.92 -10.37 -3.77
CA LYS A 21 11.68 -8.91 -3.86
C LYS A 21 12.87 -8.16 -4.45
N ASN A 22 14.11 -8.60 -4.23
CA ASN A 22 15.31 -7.90 -4.72
C ASN A 22 15.37 -7.98 -6.25
N THR A 23 15.11 -9.16 -6.81
CA THR A 23 15.03 -9.33 -8.27
C THR A 23 13.87 -8.51 -8.85
N LEU A 24 12.70 -8.52 -8.21
CA LEU A 24 11.58 -7.67 -8.63
C LEU A 24 11.90 -6.18 -8.62
N TYR A 25 12.69 -5.68 -7.65
CA TYR A 25 13.16 -4.29 -7.65
C TYR A 25 14.08 -3.99 -8.82
N SER A 26 15.00 -4.90 -9.16
CA SER A 26 15.87 -4.77 -10.35
C SER A 26 15.04 -4.72 -11.64
N CYS A 27 13.97 -5.51 -11.74
CA CYS A 27 13.05 -5.49 -12.89
C CYS A 27 12.36 -4.14 -13.12
N LEU A 28 12.21 -3.31 -12.08
CA LEU A 28 11.61 -1.96 -12.20
C LEU A 28 12.40 -1.03 -13.12
N LEU A 29 13.70 -1.28 -13.26
CA LEU A 29 14.65 -0.41 -13.96
C LEU A 29 14.90 -0.83 -15.41
N VAL A 30 14.36 -1.98 -15.84
CA VAL A 30 14.65 -2.55 -17.16
C VAL A 30 13.91 -1.81 -18.27
N ASN A 31 12.58 -1.74 -18.20
CA ASN A 31 11.73 -0.99 -19.13
C ASN A 31 10.32 -0.77 -18.52
N SER A 32 9.47 0.00 -19.21
CA SER A 32 8.12 0.33 -18.74
C SER A 32 7.23 -0.89 -18.54
N LEU A 33 7.33 -1.92 -19.39
CA LEU A 33 6.53 -3.14 -19.29
C LEU A 33 6.89 -3.95 -18.04
N TRP A 34 8.19 -4.17 -17.84
CA TRP A 34 8.73 -4.88 -16.68
C TRP A 34 8.43 -4.12 -15.39
N CYS A 35 8.53 -2.79 -15.42
CA CYS A 35 8.17 -1.92 -14.30
C CYS A 35 6.71 -2.12 -13.89
N VAL A 36 5.76 -2.08 -14.83
CA VAL A 36 4.34 -2.27 -14.52
C VAL A 36 4.07 -3.66 -13.93
N ILE A 37 4.65 -4.72 -14.48
CA ILE A 37 4.45 -6.10 -13.99
C ILE A 37 5.07 -6.26 -12.59
N ALA A 38 6.32 -5.84 -12.39
CA ALA A 38 6.98 -5.92 -11.09
C ALA A 38 6.25 -5.10 -10.02
N VAL A 39 5.80 -3.88 -10.32
CA VAL A 39 5.01 -3.08 -9.37
C VAL A 39 3.74 -3.83 -8.95
N ARG A 40 3.02 -4.43 -9.90
CA ARG A 40 1.81 -5.22 -9.59
C ARG A 40 2.09 -6.38 -8.63
N ILE A 41 3.20 -7.08 -8.81
CA ILE A 41 3.58 -8.23 -7.98
C ILE A 41 4.09 -7.77 -6.61
N LEU A 42 4.92 -6.72 -6.57
CA LEU A 42 5.41 -6.12 -5.33
C LEU A 42 4.26 -5.61 -4.45
N TRP A 43 3.25 -4.98 -5.05
CA TRP A 43 2.11 -4.40 -4.32
C TRP A 43 0.95 -5.37 -4.10
N ARG A 44 1.03 -6.61 -4.58
CA ARG A 44 0.01 -7.64 -4.32
C ARG A 44 -0.18 -7.92 -2.83
N ASP A 45 0.93 -7.97 -2.12
CA ASP A 45 1.02 -8.12 -0.68
C ASP A 45 2.03 -7.11 -0.13
N VAL A 46 1.54 -5.91 0.13
CA VAL A 46 2.33 -4.82 0.74
C VAL A 46 2.69 -5.11 2.20
N TRP A 47 2.15 -6.17 2.78
CA TRP A 47 2.32 -6.48 4.19
C TRP A 47 3.50 -7.41 4.46
N LYS A 48 3.97 -8.16 3.47
CA LYS A 48 5.22 -8.91 3.57
C LYS A 48 6.41 -8.02 3.95
N PHE A 49 6.39 -6.73 3.56
CA PHE A 49 7.41 -5.78 4.00
C PHE A 49 7.48 -5.60 5.53
N TYR A 50 6.40 -5.91 6.25
CA TYR A 50 6.36 -5.86 7.70
C TYR A 50 7.13 -7.02 8.35
N GLU A 51 7.12 -8.20 7.72
CA GLU A 51 7.69 -9.44 8.27
C GLU A 51 9.22 -9.51 8.09
N TYR A 52 9.77 -8.89 7.05
CA TYR A 52 11.21 -8.92 6.76
C TYR A 52 12.08 -7.94 7.57
N HIS A 53 11.61 -7.45 8.73
CA HIS A 53 12.32 -6.44 9.54
C HIS A 53 12.81 -5.23 8.73
N ARG A 54 12.06 -4.84 7.68
CA ARG A 54 12.44 -3.71 6.84
C ARG A 54 12.36 -2.40 7.64
N PRO A 55 13.20 -1.40 7.30
CA PRO A 55 13.25 -0.17 8.05
C PRO A 55 11.87 0.51 8.08
N HIS A 56 11.54 1.12 9.23
CA HIS A 56 10.29 1.84 9.47
C HIS A 56 9.94 2.86 8.36
N THR A 57 10.95 3.38 7.66
CA THR A 57 10.79 4.32 6.54
C THR A 57 10.03 3.74 5.36
N ILE A 58 10.18 2.45 5.04
CA ILE A 58 9.48 1.78 3.94
C ILE A 58 7.99 1.68 4.26
N LEU A 59 7.67 1.24 5.47
CA LEU A 59 6.29 1.12 5.94
C LEU A 59 5.57 2.48 5.93
N LEU A 60 6.24 3.54 6.39
CA LEU A 60 5.72 4.91 6.32
C LEU A 60 5.51 5.38 4.87
N SER A 61 6.34 4.91 3.93
CA SER A 61 6.19 5.24 2.51
C SER A 61 4.97 4.55 1.90
N ILE A 62 4.68 3.31 2.28
CA ILE A 62 3.49 2.57 1.84
C ILE A 62 2.21 3.30 2.30
N ILE A 63 2.10 3.59 3.59
CA ILE A 63 0.91 4.26 4.14
C ILE A 63 0.73 5.66 3.56
N ASN A 64 1.81 6.43 3.40
CA ASN A 64 1.75 7.73 2.73
C ASN A 64 1.23 7.57 1.29
N THR A 65 1.77 6.62 0.53
CA THR A 65 1.31 6.34 -0.83
C THR A 65 -0.19 6.01 -0.85
N LEU A 66 -0.69 5.18 0.07
CA LEU A 66 -2.13 4.87 0.19
C LEU A 66 -2.95 6.14 0.51
N ILE A 67 -2.46 6.96 1.43
CA ILE A 67 -3.08 8.25 1.79
C ILE A 67 -3.13 9.20 0.58
N ALA A 68 -2.12 9.19 -0.28
CA ALA A 68 -2.11 9.96 -1.52
C ALA A 68 -3.25 9.57 -2.46
N PHE A 69 -3.65 8.29 -2.48
CA PHE A 69 -4.76 7.76 -3.29
C PHE A 69 -6.15 8.00 -2.71
N LEU A 70 -6.26 8.49 -1.47
CA LEU A 70 -7.57 8.74 -0.87
C LEU A 70 -8.39 9.72 -1.74
N PRO A 71 -9.70 9.44 -1.95
CA PRO A 71 -10.59 10.36 -2.65
C PRO A 71 -10.61 11.75 -2.00
N LYS A 72 -10.89 12.79 -2.79
CA LYS A 72 -11.02 14.18 -2.29
C LYS A 72 -12.01 14.27 -1.12
N LYS A 73 -13.12 13.51 -1.16
CA LYS A 73 -14.12 13.45 -0.10
C LYS A 73 -13.53 12.93 1.22
N SER A 74 -12.77 11.83 1.17
CA SER A 74 -12.07 11.24 2.30
C SER A 74 -11.05 12.21 2.91
N LYS A 75 -10.25 12.87 2.08
CA LYS A 75 -9.28 13.88 2.54
C LYS A 75 -9.94 15.06 3.25
N ARG A 76 -11.07 15.55 2.73
CA ARG A 76 -11.88 16.60 3.39
C ARG A 76 -12.47 16.14 4.73
N PHE A 77 -12.95 14.90 4.79
CA PHE A 77 -13.46 14.31 6.03
C PHE A 77 -12.36 14.24 7.11
N LEU A 78 -11.18 13.76 6.76
CA LEU A 78 -10.04 13.66 7.69
C LEU A 78 -9.60 15.05 8.18
N HIS A 79 -9.49 16.02 7.28
CA HIS A 79 -9.18 17.41 7.64
C HIS A 79 -10.23 18.02 8.59
N LYS A 80 -11.53 17.78 8.35
CA LYS A 80 -12.61 18.27 9.24
C LYS A 80 -12.51 17.69 10.65
N ASN A 81 -11.99 16.47 10.79
CA ASN A 81 -11.75 15.83 12.08
C ASN A 81 -10.38 16.19 12.70
N GLY A 82 -9.64 17.16 12.14
CA GLY A 82 -8.36 17.63 12.68
C GLY A 82 -7.16 16.77 12.31
N ILE A 83 -7.28 15.88 11.32
CA ILE A 83 -6.18 15.04 10.82
C ILE A 83 -5.55 15.75 9.62
N THR A 84 -4.37 16.34 9.83
CA THR A 84 -3.62 17.02 8.76
C THR A 84 -2.82 15.99 7.97
N ILE A 85 -3.21 15.78 6.72
CA ILE A 85 -2.51 14.90 5.79
C ILE A 85 -1.54 15.73 4.96
N PRO A 86 -0.26 15.32 4.82
CA PRO A 86 0.66 16.02 3.94
C PRO A 86 0.15 16.04 2.50
N ILE A 87 0.34 17.17 1.81
CA ILE A 87 0.01 17.30 0.40
C ILE A 87 0.95 16.39 -0.38
N GLN A 88 0.38 15.36 -1.01
CA GLN A 88 1.14 14.37 -1.75
C GLN A 88 0.85 14.47 -3.25
N LYS A 89 1.90 14.37 -4.06
CA LYS A 89 1.77 14.22 -5.52
C LYS A 89 1.02 12.93 -5.82
N ARG A 90 0.20 12.94 -6.87
CA ARG A 90 -0.50 11.75 -7.32
C ARG A 90 0.53 10.71 -7.77
N PRO A 91 0.55 9.49 -7.20
CA PRO A 91 1.53 8.49 -7.60
C PRO A 91 1.27 7.97 -9.01
N LEU A 92 2.32 7.45 -9.66
CA LEU A 92 2.32 7.08 -11.07
C LEU A 92 1.34 5.95 -11.41
N PHE A 93 1.25 4.95 -10.53
CA PHE A 93 0.38 3.79 -10.69
C PHE A 93 -0.71 3.80 -9.63
N ASN A 94 -1.90 3.25 -9.94
CA ASN A 94 -2.90 2.99 -8.91
C ASN A 94 -2.48 1.79 -8.03
N TYR A 95 -1.52 2.04 -7.15
CA TYR A 95 -0.95 1.02 -6.27
C TYR A 95 -2.00 0.32 -5.40
N ALA A 96 -3.03 1.06 -4.94
CA ALA A 96 -4.11 0.49 -4.15
C ALA A 96 -4.91 -0.59 -4.89
N SER A 97 -5.07 -0.45 -6.21
CA SER A 97 -5.76 -1.46 -7.05
C SER A 97 -4.97 -2.75 -7.24
N PHE A 98 -3.65 -2.72 -7.02
CA PHE A 98 -2.79 -3.91 -7.13
C PHE A 98 -2.77 -4.74 -5.85
N CYS A 99 -3.15 -4.16 -4.71
CA CYS A 99 -3.28 -4.89 -3.46
C CYS A 99 -4.34 -6.00 -3.58
N LYS A 100 -3.94 -7.22 -3.22
CA LYS A 100 -4.82 -8.40 -3.18
C LYS A 100 -5.01 -8.96 -1.78
N ILE A 101 -4.11 -8.62 -0.86
CA ILE A 101 -4.18 -9.00 0.55
C ILE A 101 -4.33 -7.73 1.37
N ILE A 102 -5.32 -7.70 2.24
CA ILE A 102 -5.56 -6.60 3.18
C ILE A 102 -5.50 -7.16 4.60
N SER A 103 -4.65 -6.56 5.44
CA SER A 103 -4.62 -6.84 6.88
C SER A 103 -5.06 -5.60 7.64
N ILE A 104 -6.18 -5.71 8.35
CA ILE A 104 -6.74 -4.59 9.12
C ILE A 104 -5.79 -4.21 10.26
N ASP A 105 -5.24 -5.21 10.96
CA ASP A 105 -4.31 -4.98 12.08
C ASP A 105 -3.08 -4.22 11.62
N LYS A 106 -2.49 -4.61 10.48
CA LYS A 106 -1.34 -3.91 9.90
C LYS A 106 -1.71 -2.49 9.49
N ILE A 107 -2.90 -2.24 8.93
CA ILE A 107 -3.38 -0.88 8.62
C ILE A 107 -3.50 -0.04 9.90
N VAL A 108 -4.10 -0.57 10.96
CA VAL A 108 -4.30 0.14 12.24
C VAL A 108 -2.96 0.49 12.87
N VAL A 109 -2.03 -0.47 12.95
CA VAL A 109 -0.68 -0.26 13.47
C VAL A 109 0.07 0.81 12.66
N MET A 110 -0.02 0.75 11.33
CA MET A 110 0.66 1.70 10.44
C MET A 110 0.09 3.10 10.54
N THR A 111 -1.22 3.20 10.67
CA THR A 111 -1.92 4.46 10.85
C THR A 111 -1.51 5.14 12.14
N ARG A 112 -1.48 4.38 13.26
CA ARG A 112 -1.00 4.85 14.56
C ARG A 112 0.40 5.44 14.47
N ARG A 113 1.35 4.66 13.94
CA ARG A 113 2.75 5.11 13.77
C ARG A 113 2.90 6.35 12.89
N THR A 114 2.01 6.54 11.90
CA THR A 114 2.05 7.71 11.02
C THR A 114 1.58 8.96 11.74
N LEU A 115 0.53 8.82 12.55
CA LEU A 115 -0.03 9.91 13.34
C LEU A 115 0.89 10.29 14.51
N ASP A 116 1.52 9.31 15.18
CA ASP A 116 2.53 9.54 16.23
C ASP A 116 3.70 10.41 15.74
N LYS A 117 4.12 10.23 14.48
CA LYS A 117 5.18 11.06 13.87
C LYS A 117 4.72 12.47 13.50
N GLN A 118 3.41 12.68 13.35
CA GLN A 118 2.83 13.95 12.92
C GLN A 118 2.29 14.80 14.08
N GLN A 119 1.94 14.20 15.22
CA GLN A 119 1.30 14.89 16.34
C GLN A 119 1.95 14.53 17.69
N SER A 120 2.26 15.54 18.50
CA SER A 120 2.80 15.37 19.85
C SER A 120 1.73 15.27 20.96
N ILE A 121 0.48 14.90 20.64
CA ILE A 121 -0.65 15.01 21.59
C ILE A 121 -1.50 13.72 21.60
N ILE A 122 -1.50 13.06 22.77
CA ILE A 122 -1.94 11.68 23.01
C ILE A 122 -3.49 11.50 23.06
N SER A 123 -4.27 12.57 23.27
CA SER A 123 -5.71 12.42 23.60
C SER A 123 -6.66 12.19 22.41
N LYS A 124 -6.24 12.43 21.17
CA LYS A 124 -7.04 12.19 19.96
C LYS A 124 -6.54 11.01 19.10
N ASP A 125 -5.49 10.32 19.55
CA ASP A 125 -4.77 9.37 18.71
C ASP A 125 -5.64 8.17 18.31
N LEU A 126 -6.42 7.59 19.23
CA LEU A 126 -7.24 6.41 18.92
C LEU A 126 -8.38 6.70 17.93
N GLU A 127 -9.08 7.83 18.06
CA GLU A 127 -10.12 8.24 17.12
C GLU A 127 -9.53 8.60 15.75
N ASN A 128 -8.38 9.28 15.74
CA ASN A 128 -7.68 9.63 14.50
C ASN A 128 -7.23 8.37 13.75
N VAL A 129 -6.69 7.38 14.48
CA VAL A 129 -6.33 6.07 13.94
C VAL A 129 -7.54 5.39 13.33
N LYS A 130 -8.68 5.41 14.03
CA LYS A 130 -9.92 4.83 13.53
C LYS A 130 -10.39 5.50 12.25
N TYR A 131 -10.47 6.82 12.21
CA TYR A 131 -10.93 7.56 11.03
C TYR A 131 -10.03 7.33 9.82
N LEU A 132 -8.72 7.41 9.98
CA LEU A 132 -7.78 7.23 8.88
C LEU A 132 -7.77 5.77 8.37
N SER A 133 -7.78 4.79 9.29
CA SER A 133 -7.87 3.37 8.91
C SER A 133 -9.17 3.08 8.14
N GLN A 134 -10.30 3.64 8.58
CA GLN A 134 -11.59 3.49 7.90
C GLN A 134 -11.58 4.07 6.49
N GLU A 135 -11.02 5.26 6.28
CA GLU A 135 -10.96 5.86 4.94
C GLU A 135 -10.04 5.08 4.00
N ILE A 136 -8.94 4.51 4.51
CA ILE A 136 -8.06 3.62 3.73
C ILE A 136 -8.80 2.33 3.35
N LEU A 137 -9.50 1.70 4.28
CA LEU A 137 -10.30 0.51 4.01
C LEU A 137 -11.42 0.79 3.01
N LYS A 138 -12.15 1.90 3.15
CA LYS A 138 -13.17 2.32 2.16
C LYS A 138 -12.57 2.51 0.76
N MET A 139 -11.39 3.12 0.67
CA MET A 139 -10.69 3.27 -0.60
C MET A 139 -10.37 1.90 -1.22
N PHE A 140 -9.85 0.96 -0.43
CA PHE A 140 -9.57 -0.40 -0.90
C PHE A 140 -10.84 -1.10 -1.39
N MET A 141 -11.93 -1.06 -0.62
CA MET A 141 -13.20 -1.68 -1.00
C MET A 141 -13.77 -1.12 -2.31
N ASN A 142 -13.51 0.16 -2.61
CA ASN A 142 -13.95 0.78 -3.85
C ASN A 142 -13.04 0.50 -5.05
N GLN A 143 -11.75 0.19 -4.84
CA GLN A 143 -10.75 0.09 -5.91
C GLN A 143 -10.28 -1.33 -6.19
N ILE A 144 -10.45 -2.26 -5.24
CA ILE A 144 -10.08 -3.66 -5.42
C ILE A 144 -11.29 -4.37 -6.04
N SER A 145 -11.17 -4.68 -7.33
CA SER A 145 -12.19 -5.44 -8.07
C SER A 145 -12.15 -6.95 -7.81
N SER A 146 -11.03 -7.47 -7.28
CA SER A 146 -10.89 -8.88 -6.87
C SER A 146 -9.96 -9.01 -5.68
N LEU A 147 -10.55 -9.11 -4.49
CA LEU A 147 -9.83 -9.33 -3.23
C LEU A 147 -9.48 -10.83 -3.10
N LYS A 148 -8.23 -11.14 -2.75
CA LYS A 148 -7.78 -12.54 -2.60
C LYS A 148 -7.88 -13.02 -1.15
N ALA A 149 -7.58 -12.16 -0.18
CA ALA A 149 -7.68 -12.48 1.24
C ALA A 149 -7.91 -11.22 2.10
N LEU A 150 -8.66 -11.40 3.20
CA LEU A 150 -8.79 -10.46 4.31
C LEU A 150 -8.25 -11.16 5.56
N GLU A 151 -7.18 -10.62 6.15
CA GLU A 151 -6.55 -11.20 7.33
C GLU A 151 -6.91 -10.39 8.59
N GLU A 152 -7.52 -11.07 9.56
CA GLU A 152 -7.67 -10.61 10.95
C GLU A 152 -6.85 -11.53 11.84
N GLN A 153 -5.90 -10.99 12.62
CA GLN A 153 -5.23 -11.79 13.63
C GLN A 153 -6.20 -12.03 14.79
N LYS A 154 -6.60 -13.29 14.99
CA LYS A 154 -7.19 -13.71 16.27
C LYS A 154 -6.12 -13.57 17.34
N SER A 155 -6.31 -12.65 18.26
CA SER A 155 -5.57 -12.62 19.53
C SER A 155 -5.84 -13.94 20.26
N VAL A 156 -4.80 -14.76 20.39
CA VAL A 156 -4.76 -15.91 21.32
C VAL A 156 -4.49 -15.39 22.73
#